data_AF-A0A8T9CLE5-F1
#
_entry.id   AF-A0A8T9CLE5-F1
#
_cell.length_a   1.000
_cell.length_b   1.000
_cell.length_c   1.000
_cell.angle_alpha   90.00
_cell.angle_beta   90.00
_cell.angle_gamma   90.00
#
_symmetry.space_group_name_H-M   'P 1'
#
loop_
_entity.id
_entity.type
_entity.pdbx_description
1 polymer ?
#
loop_
_entity_poly.entity_id
_entity_poly.type
_entity_poly.pdbx_seq_one_letter_code
_entity_poly.pdbx_strand_id
1 'polypeptide(L)'
;MNPDPSLDSIGLPHDLDQPSIEDSWKPFVEKLSQINSDDMQRLASDEYKDSEHGKANANVGLFEIKQHPNPTQKASWWPDSPQTSSERPLAGLKIVDITRVIAAPVIARGLAEMGASVMRITAPHLQDNSTLHCDLNWGKWNTFLDFKKEDELEKAQELIREADTVVMGYRPEVLDKYGLGVEGILEL
;
A
#
# COMPACT_ATOMS: atom_id res chain seq x y z
N MET A 1 -6.39 -1.86 -12.10
CA MET A 1 -5.58 -0.80 -12.75
C MET A 1 -6.07 -0.68 -14.17
N ASN A 2 -6.03 0.51 -14.79
CA ASN A 2 -6.22 0.61 -16.24
C ASN A 2 -4.87 0.24 -16.90
N PRO A 3 -4.75 -0.89 -17.63
CA PRO A 3 -3.50 -1.28 -18.26
C PRO A 3 -3.24 -0.57 -19.61
N ASP A 4 -4.24 0.11 -20.19
CA ASP A 4 -4.19 0.62 -21.56
C ASP A 4 -2.95 1.48 -21.85
N PRO A 5 -2.57 2.47 -21.00
CA PRO A 5 -1.37 3.28 -21.28
C PRO A 5 -0.09 2.45 -21.34
N SER A 6 0.01 1.41 -20.50
CA SER A 6 1.15 0.50 -20.52
C SER A 6 1.15 -0.36 -21.77
N LEU A 7 -0.01 -0.85 -22.21
CA LEU A 7 -0.15 -1.64 -23.44
C LEU A 7 0.16 -0.80 -24.68
N ASP A 8 -0.35 0.43 -24.74
CA ASP A 8 -0.08 1.39 -25.82
C ASP A 8 1.42 1.69 -25.94
N SER A 9 2.12 1.88 -24.81
CA SER A 9 3.55 2.22 -24.80
C SER A 9 4.46 1.14 -25.41
N ILE A 10 4.01 -0.12 -25.42
CA ILE A 10 4.74 -1.26 -26.02
C ILE A 10 4.05 -1.78 -27.30
N GLY A 11 3.01 -1.08 -27.76
CA GLY A 11 2.26 -1.42 -28.97
C GLY A 11 1.56 -2.78 -28.89
N LEU A 12 1.04 -3.14 -27.72
CA LEU A 12 0.15 -4.29 -27.54
C LEU A 12 -1.32 -3.83 -27.56
N PRO A 13 -2.23 -4.66 -28.11
CA PRO A 13 -3.67 -4.38 -28.04
C PRO A 13 -4.17 -4.43 -26.58
N HIS A 14 -5.28 -3.74 -26.32
CA HIS A 14 -5.90 -3.67 -24.98
C HIS A 14 -6.50 -5.00 -24.54
N ASP A 15 -6.96 -5.79 -25.50
CA ASP A 15 -7.52 -7.12 -25.29
C ASP A 15 -6.74 -8.17 -26.09
N LEU A 16 -6.36 -9.25 -25.40
CA LEU A 16 -5.68 -10.42 -25.97
C LEU A 16 -6.29 -11.67 -25.36
N ASP A 17 -7.00 -12.44 -26.18
CA ASP A 17 -7.47 -13.76 -25.78
C ASP A 17 -6.29 -14.72 -25.67
N GLN A 18 -6.04 -15.22 -24.46
CA GLN A 18 -4.94 -16.13 -24.16
C GLN A 18 -5.47 -17.37 -23.42
N PRO A 19 -5.02 -18.57 -23.79
CA PRO A 19 -5.59 -19.82 -23.27
C PRO A 19 -5.16 -20.12 -21.82
N SER A 20 -4.11 -19.46 -21.31
CA SER A 20 -3.62 -19.61 -19.94
C SER A 20 -2.97 -18.32 -19.43
N ILE A 21 -2.72 -18.25 -18.11
CA ILE A 21 -1.98 -17.15 -17.50
C ILE A 21 -0.53 -17.13 -18.03
N GLU A 22 0.09 -18.29 -18.17
CA GLU A 22 1.46 -18.43 -18.65
C GLU A 22 1.59 -17.96 -20.11
N ASP A 23 0.60 -18.28 -20.95
CA ASP A 23 0.56 -17.82 -22.34
C ASP A 23 0.35 -16.30 -22.44
N SER A 24 -0.36 -15.70 -21.46
CA SER A 24 -0.57 -14.26 -21.40
C SER A 24 0.71 -13.44 -21.24
N TRP A 25 1.81 -14.05 -20.77
CA TRP A 25 3.09 -13.37 -20.60
C TRP A 25 3.90 -13.30 -21.89
N LYS A 26 3.72 -14.25 -22.82
CA LYS A 26 4.53 -14.38 -24.04
C LYS A 26 4.53 -13.09 -24.88
N PRO A 27 3.40 -12.43 -25.15
CA PRO A 27 3.40 -11.19 -25.94
C PRO A 27 4.24 -10.07 -25.30
N PHE A 28 4.20 -9.96 -23.96
CA PHE A 28 5.02 -8.98 -23.24
C PHE A 28 6.49 -9.35 -23.29
N VAL A 29 6.84 -10.62 -23.08
CA VAL A 29 8.22 -11.09 -23.15
C VAL A 29 8.80 -10.84 -24.55
N GLU A 30 8.08 -11.21 -25.60
CA GLU A 30 8.49 -10.99 -26.98
C GLU A 30 8.71 -9.51 -27.28
N LYS A 31 7.76 -8.63 -26.90
CA LYS A 31 7.89 -7.19 -27.11
C LYS A 31 9.05 -6.58 -26.33
N LEU A 32 9.16 -6.87 -25.04
CA LEU A 32 10.21 -6.32 -24.20
C LEU A 32 11.59 -6.86 -24.59
N SER A 33 11.69 -8.07 -25.15
CA SER A 33 12.97 -8.63 -25.65
C SER A 33 13.56 -7.87 -26.83
N GLN A 34 12.76 -7.04 -27.52
CA GLN A 34 13.21 -6.20 -28.63
C GLN A 34 13.80 -4.86 -28.15
N ILE A 35 13.65 -4.52 -26.87
CA ILE A 35 14.14 -3.27 -26.29
C ILE A 35 15.52 -3.55 -25.66
N ASN A 36 16.57 -2.93 -26.19
CA ASN A 36 17.91 -3.04 -25.60
C ASN A 36 18.07 -2.10 -24.39
N SER A 37 19.21 -2.20 -23.68
CA SER A 37 19.47 -1.39 -22.49
C SER A 37 19.47 0.11 -22.76
N ASP A 38 19.97 0.54 -23.92
CA ASP A 38 20.09 1.97 -24.26
C ASP A 38 18.71 2.56 -24.57
N ASP A 39 17.88 1.81 -25.31
CA ASP A 39 16.48 2.17 -25.54
C ASP A 39 15.69 2.19 -24.24
N MET A 40 15.87 1.20 -23.37
CA MET A 40 15.20 1.16 -22.06
C MET A 40 15.60 2.35 -21.18
N GLN A 41 16.88 2.72 -21.16
CA GLN A 41 17.36 3.88 -20.43
C GLN A 41 16.75 5.19 -20.96
N ARG A 42 16.68 5.34 -22.29
CA ARG A 42 16.07 6.49 -22.95
C ARG A 42 14.57 6.62 -22.65
N LEU A 43 13.83 5.50 -22.71
CA LEU A 43 12.40 5.44 -22.36
C LEU A 43 12.17 5.78 -20.88
N ALA A 44 12.93 5.16 -19.97
CA ALA A 44 12.73 5.28 -18.53
C ALA A 44 13.27 6.59 -17.92
N SER A 45 14.22 7.26 -18.59
CA SER A 45 14.75 8.56 -18.16
C SER A 45 14.17 9.68 -19.00
N ASP A 46 14.55 9.75 -20.26
CA ASP A 46 14.46 10.98 -21.03
C ASP A 46 13.02 11.21 -21.48
N GLU A 47 12.39 10.20 -22.09
CA GLU A 47 10.98 10.28 -22.47
C GLU A 47 10.05 10.35 -21.25
N TYR A 48 10.33 9.56 -20.21
CA TYR A 48 9.53 9.58 -18.99
C TYR A 48 9.53 10.97 -18.37
N LYS A 49 10.69 11.63 -18.21
CA LYS A 49 10.79 12.98 -17.64
C LYS A 49 9.97 14.02 -18.41
N ASP A 50 9.88 13.87 -19.73
CA ASP A 50 9.13 14.78 -20.60
C ASP A 50 7.63 14.47 -20.65
N SER A 51 7.20 13.29 -20.21
CA SER A 51 5.79 12.93 -20.10
C SER A 51 5.04 13.73 -19.03
N GLU A 52 3.71 13.81 -19.13
CA GLU A 52 2.88 14.45 -18.10
C GLU A 52 3.07 13.80 -16.72
N HIS A 53 3.25 12.48 -16.68
CA HIS A 53 3.53 11.74 -15.44
C HIS A 53 4.91 12.09 -14.86
N GLY A 54 5.95 12.16 -15.70
CA GLY A 54 7.29 12.55 -15.25
C GLY A 54 7.33 13.96 -14.71
N LYS A 55 6.69 14.91 -15.40
CA LYS A 55 6.56 16.31 -14.94
C LYS A 55 5.79 16.42 -13.62
N ALA A 56 4.70 15.66 -13.46
CA ALA A 56 3.94 15.62 -12.22
C ALA A 56 4.78 15.08 -11.05
N ASN A 57 5.58 14.04 -11.30
CA ASN A 57 6.44 13.42 -10.28
C ASN A 57 7.79 14.13 -10.07
N ALA A 58 8.19 15.06 -10.95
CA ALA A 58 9.49 15.72 -10.90
C ALA A 58 9.75 16.50 -9.60
N ASN A 59 8.68 16.86 -8.88
CA ASN A 59 8.74 17.64 -7.65
C ASN A 59 8.34 16.83 -6.40
N VAL A 60 8.12 15.51 -6.54
CA VAL A 60 7.75 14.65 -5.42
C VAL A 60 9.02 14.13 -4.75
N GLY A 61 9.14 14.35 -3.44
CA GLY A 61 10.26 13.81 -2.66
C GLY A 61 10.22 12.29 -2.54
N LEU A 62 11.36 11.67 -2.20
CA LEU A 62 11.40 10.23 -1.89
C LEU A 62 10.49 9.86 -0.72
N PHE A 63 10.36 10.79 0.23
CA PHE A 63 9.38 10.76 1.30
C PHE A 63 8.94 12.19 1.58
N GLU A 64 7.67 12.35 1.96
CA GLU A 64 7.12 13.63 2.39
C GLU A 64 6.64 13.51 3.84
N ILE A 65 7.05 14.45 4.68
CA ILE A 65 6.58 14.55 6.06
C ILE A 65 5.65 15.74 6.12
N LYS A 66 4.35 15.47 6.30
CA LYS A 66 3.32 16.49 6.51
C LYS A 66 2.96 16.47 8.00
N GLN A 67 3.23 17.57 8.69
CA GLN A 67 2.87 17.71 10.09
C GLN A 67 1.42 18.19 10.19
N HIS A 68 0.59 17.42 10.88
CA HIS A 68 -0.79 17.79 11.19
C HIS A 68 -0.89 18.09 12.70
N PRO A 69 -0.85 19.37 13.11
CA PRO A 69 -0.92 19.73 14.52
C PRO A 69 -2.30 19.36 15.08
N ASN A 70 -2.34 18.43 16.02
CA ASN A 70 -3.55 18.05 16.71
C ASN A 70 -3.46 18.54 18.18
N PRO A 71 -4.23 19.58 18.58
CA PRO A 71 -4.17 20.13 19.93
C PRO A 71 -4.78 19.19 20.99
N THR A 72 -5.62 18.23 20.59
CA THR A 72 -6.25 17.27 21.50
C THR A 72 -5.39 16.01 21.68
N GLN A 73 -4.62 15.63 20.67
CA GLN A 73 -3.65 14.53 20.73
C GLN A 73 -2.27 15.06 21.16
N LYS A 74 -2.02 15.08 22.46
CA LYS A 74 -0.71 15.46 23.00
C LYS A 74 0.35 14.47 22.53
N ALA A 75 1.51 14.99 22.12
CA ALA A 75 2.69 14.16 21.90
C ALA A 75 3.00 13.37 23.18
N SER A 76 2.75 12.07 23.18
CA SER A 76 3.17 11.17 24.24
C SER A 76 4.42 10.45 23.79
N TRP A 77 5.37 10.29 24.71
CA TRP A 77 6.36 9.23 24.56
C TRP A 77 5.62 7.89 24.52
N TRP A 78 6.11 6.97 23.70
CA TRP A 78 5.52 5.64 23.58
C TRP A 78 5.39 5.02 24.97
N PRO A 79 4.24 4.39 25.30
CA PRO A 79 4.07 3.78 26.60
C PRO A 79 5.18 2.76 26.83
N ASP A 80 5.84 2.83 27.99
CA ASP A 80 6.83 1.83 28.36
C ASP A 80 6.17 0.45 28.40
N SER A 81 6.38 -0.35 27.36
CA SER A 81 6.05 -1.77 27.37
C SER A 81 7.22 -2.51 28.01
N PRO A 82 6.99 -3.37 29.03
CA PRO A 82 8.06 -4.18 29.61
C PRO A 82 8.67 -5.19 28.62
N GLN A 83 8.08 -5.33 27.43
CA GLN A 83 8.57 -6.14 26.32
C GLN A 83 9.42 -5.34 25.32
N THR A 84 9.56 -4.02 25.49
CA THR A 84 10.40 -3.18 24.64
C THR A 84 11.86 -3.48 24.93
N SER A 85 12.61 -3.80 23.87
CA SER A 85 14.04 -4.08 23.96
C SER A 85 14.72 -3.71 22.63
N SER A 86 16.04 -3.80 22.56
CA SER A 86 16.77 -3.63 21.29
C SER A 86 16.36 -4.66 20.22
N GLU A 87 15.85 -5.82 20.63
CA GLU A 87 15.35 -6.86 19.73
C GLU A 87 13.88 -6.63 19.33
N ARG A 88 13.13 -5.87 20.12
CA ARG A 88 11.71 -5.55 19.89
C ARG A 88 11.45 -4.06 20.12
N PRO A 89 12.05 -3.17 19.32
CA PRO A 89 12.01 -1.73 19.57
C PRO A 89 10.61 -1.11 19.42
N LEU A 90 9.68 -1.80 18.76
CA LEU A 90 8.30 -1.34 18.57
C LEU A 90 7.28 -2.09 19.43
N ALA A 91 7.72 -2.86 20.41
CA ALA A 91 6.81 -3.55 21.32
C ALA A 91 5.90 -2.55 22.05
N GLY A 92 4.62 -2.89 22.15
CA GLY A 92 3.60 -2.01 22.74
C GLY A 92 2.86 -1.14 21.72
N LEU A 93 3.40 -0.93 20.52
CA LEU A 93 2.73 -0.14 19.49
C LEU A 93 1.65 -0.94 18.76
N LYS A 94 0.52 -0.31 18.51
CA LYS A 94 -0.61 -0.83 17.74
C LYS A 94 -0.62 -0.24 16.34
N ILE A 95 -0.61 -1.08 15.33
CA ILE A 95 -0.63 -0.67 13.92
C ILE A 95 -1.89 -1.23 13.27
N VAL A 96 -2.65 -0.36 12.61
CA VAL A 96 -3.73 -0.77 11.72
C VAL A 96 -3.21 -0.76 10.28
N ASP A 97 -3.27 -1.93 9.65
CA ASP A 97 -2.79 -2.16 8.29
C ASP A 97 -3.96 -2.29 7.31
N ILE A 98 -4.16 -1.24 6.51
CA ILE A 98 -5.16 -1.16 5.42
C ILE A 98 -4.41 -1.19 4.08
N THR A 99 -3.58 -2.22 3.90
CA THR A 99 -2.72 -2.37 2.72
C THR A 99 -2.98 -3.66 1.95
N ARG A 100 -2.54 -3.67 0.68
CA ARG A 100 -2.68 -4.77 -0.26
C ARG A 100 -1.42 -4.90 -1.12
N VAL A 101 -1.28 -6.06 -1.76
CA VAL A 101 -0.22 -6.35 -2.74
C VAL A 101 1.16 -6.49 -2.09
N ILE A 102 2.10 -5.55 -2.27
CA ILE A 102 3.53 -5.76 -1.90
C ILE A 102 4.09 -4.62 -1.06
N ALA A 103 4.22 -3.41 -1.62
CA ALA A 103 5.05 -2.35 -1.02
C ALA A 103 4.63 -1.96 0.40
N ALA A 104 3.36 -1.63 0.62
CA ALA A 104 2.88 -1.25 1.94
C ALA A 104 2.73 -2.44 2.91
N PRO A 105 2.33 -3.66 2.47
CA PRO A 105 2.43 -4.86 3.31
C PRO A 105 3.84 -5.17 3.83
N VAL A 106 4.89 -4.90 3.05
CA VAL A 106 6.29 -5.06 3.50
C VAL A 106 6.60 -4.13 4.68
N ILE A 107 6.11 -2.88 4.64
CA ILE A 107 6.25 -1.94 5.75
C ILE A 107 5.55 -2.52 6.99
N ALA A 108 4.29 -2.93 6.86
CA ALA A 108 3.52 -3.50 7.97
C ALA A 108 4.17 -4.78 8.54
N ARG A 109 4.74 -5.64 7.70
CA ARG A 109 5.51 -6.82 8.12
C ARG A 109 6.75 -6.41 8.93
N GLY A 110 7.53 -5.44 8.43
CA GLY A 110 8.72 -4.95 9.13
C GLY A 110 8.38 -4.35 10.50
N LEU A 111 7.25 -3.64 10.63
CA LEU A 111 6.77 -3.15 11.93
C LEU A 111 6.46 -4.31 12.90
N ALA A 112 5.82 -5.37 12.41
CA ALA A 112 5.54 -6.57 13.22
C ALA A 112 6.82 -7.30 13.64
N GLU A 113 7.79 -7.45 12.72
CA GLU A 113 9.10 -8.07 12.98
C GLU A 113 9.88 -7.30 14.07
N MET A 114 9.75 -5.98 14.11
CA MET A 114 10.32 -5.12 15.16
C MET A 114 9.50 -5.11 16.46
N GLY A 115 8.44 -5.90 16.56
CA GLY A 115 7.70 -6.18 17.80
C GLY A 115 6.34 -5.50 17.94
N ALA A 116 5.91 -4.69 16.97
CA ALA A 116 4.61 -4.02 17.00
C ALA A 116 3.44 -5.00 16.87
N SER A 117 2.29 -4.64 17.42
CA SER A 117 1.04 -5.37 17.23
C SER A 117 0.32 -4.88 15.98
N VAL A 118 0.34 -5.68 14.91
CA VAL A 118 -0.19 -5.25 13.60
C VAL A 118 -1.48 -6.00 13.25
N MET A 119 -2.59 -5.27 13.15
CA MET A 119 -3.90 -5.77 12.72
C MET A 119 -4.15 -5.37 11.27
N ARG A 120 -4.15 -6.35 10.36
CA ARG A 120 -4.52 -6.14 8.96
C ARG A 120 -6.04 -6.23 8.79
N ILE A 121 -6.62 -5.21 8.18
CA ILE A 121 -8.03 -5.17 7.80
C ILE A 121 -8.16 -5.45 6.32
N THR A 122 -9.01 -6.41 5.95
CA THR A 122 -9.38 -6.71 4.57
C THR A 122 -10.85 -7.12 4.50
N ALA A 123 -11.36 -7.47 3.32
CA ALA A 123 -12.73 -7.93 3.14
C ALA A 123 -12.80 -9.05 2.09
N PRO A 124 -13.74 -10.01 2.19
CA PRO A 124 -13.83 -11.14 1.26
C PRO A 124 -13.97 -10.76 -0.22
N HIS A 125 -14.56 -9.59 -0.49
CA HIS A 125 -14.78 -9.11 -1.86
C HIS A 125 -13.55 -8.39 -2.46
N LEU A 126 -12.51 -8.16 -1.67
CA LEU A 126 -11.27 -7.53 -2.15
C LEU A 126 -10.34 -8.60 -2.69
N GLN A 127 -9.90 -8.42 -3.94
CA GLN A 127 -8.88 -9.28 -4.54
C GLN A 127 -7.62 -9.28 -3.66
N ASP A 128 -7.17 -10.45 -3.23
CA ASP A 128 -5.98 -10.59 -2.41
C ASP A 128 -5.05 -11.61 -3.06
N ASN A 129 -3.75 -11.35 -3.04
CA ASN A 129 -2.78 -12.26 -3.62
C ASN A 129 -2.26 -13.20 -2.53
N SER A 130 -2.99 -14.29 -2.31
CA SER A 130 -2.72 -15.26 -1.24
C SER A 130 -1.30 -15.83 -1.27
N THR A 131 -0.68 -15.94 -2.45
CA THR A 131 0.70 -16.42 -2.58
C THR A 131 1.71 -15.52 -1.86
N LEU A 132 1.42 -14.22 -1.76
CA LEU A 132 2.27 -13.26 -1.07
C LEU A 132 2.11 -13.32 0.45
N HIS A 133 1.03 -13.93 0.97
CA HIS A 133 0.77 -13.95 2.42
C HIS A 133 1.81 -14.75 3.18
N CYS A 134 2.34 -15.79 2.55
CA CYS A 134 3.42 -16.62 3.11
C CYS A 134 4.70 -15.84 3.40
N ASP A 135 4.87 -14.62 2.88
CA ASP A 135 5.98 -13.72 3.19
C ASP A 135 5.48 -12.47 3.91
N LEU A 136 4.46 -11.81 3.36
CA LEU A 136 4.07 -10.45 3.76
C LEU A 136 3.15 -10.36 4.99
N ASN A 137 2.68 -11.48 5.53
CA ASN A 137 1.78 -11.51 6.69
C ASN A 137 2.40 -12.07 7.98
N TRP A 138 3.72 -12.26 8.02
CA TRP A 138 4.41 -12.72 9.23
C TRP A 138 4.23 -11.73 10.39
N GLY A 139 3.92 -12.25 11.58
CA GLY A 139 3.73 -11.44 12.79
C GLY A 139 2.45 -10.60 12.83
N LYS A 140 1.58 -10.71 11.82
CA LYS A 140 0.36 -9.89 11.69
C LYS A 140 -0.90 -10.71 12.01
N TRP A 141 -1.88 -10.06 12.62
CA TRP A 141 -3.25 -10.58 12.68
C TRP A 141 -4.05 -10.09 11.48
N ASN A 142 -5.10 -10.84 11.11
CA ASN A 142 -6.02 -10.46 10.04
C ASN A 142 -7.45 -10.43 10.58
N THR A 143 -8.23 -9.46 10.14
CA THR A 143 -9.68 -9.40 10.36
C THR A 143 -10.39 -9.07 9.05
N PHE A 144 -11.64 -9.53 8.94
CA PHE A 144 -12.54 -9.16 7.86
C PHE A 144 -13.51 -8.07 8.32
N LEU A 145 -13.32 -6.86 7.80
CA LEU A 145 -14.23 -5.73 8.01
C LEU A 145 -14.47 -5.05 6.65
N ASP A 146 -15.69 -5.14 6.17
CA ASP A 146 -16.19 -4.52 4.95
C ASP A 146 -16.69 -3.10 5.26
N PHE A 147 -15.93 -2.10 4.83
CA PHE A 147 -16.25 -0.67 5.04
C PHE A 147 -17.57 -0.22 4.40
N LYS A 148 -18.22 -1.05 3.57
CA LYS A 148 -19.55 -0.76 3.04
C LYS A 148 -20.66 -1.05 4.04
N LYS A 149 -20.39 -1.80 5.11
CA LYS A 149 -21.32 -2.09 6.18
C LYS A 149 -21.00 -1.18 7.35
N GLU A 150 -21.99 -0.43 7.79
CA GLU A 150 -21.85 0.59 8.82
C GLU A 150 -21.28 0.02 10.14
N ASP A 151 -21.75 -1.15 10.57
CA ASP A 151 -21.30 -1.80 11.79
C ASP A 151 -19.86 -2.34 11.72
N GLU A 152 -19.40 -2.75 10.53
CA GLU A 152 -18.01 -3.18 10.32
C GLU A 152 -17.07 -1.98 10.12
N LEU A 153 -17.57 -0.88 9.54
CA LEU A 153 -16.85 0.39 9.45
C LEU A 153 -16.64 1.00 10.85
N GLU A 154 -17.66 1.00 11.71
CA GLU A 154 -17.54 1.50 13.09
C GLU A 154 -16.46 0.74 13.87
N LYS A 155 -16.45 -0.61 13.77
CA LYS A 155 -15.39 -1.44 14.37
C LYS A 155 -14.00 -1.13 13.80
N ALA A 156 -13.89 -0.84 12.51
CA ALA A 156 -12.62 -0.44 11.91
C ALA A 156 -12.14 0.91 12.46
N GLN A 157 -13.06 1.86 12.65
CA GLN A 157 -12.75 3.15 13.27
C GLN A 157 -12.35 3.00 14.74
N GLU A 158 -12.98 2.10 15.51
CA GLU A 158 -12.56 1.76 16.87
C GLU A 158 -11.12 1.23 16.92
N LEU A 159 -10.76 0.31 16.01
CA LEU A 159 -9.39 -0.18 15.89
C LEU A 159 -8.40 0.95 15.57
N ILE A 160 -8.80 1.90 14.71
CA ILE A 160 -7.97 3.05 14.34
C ILE A 160 -7.80 4.02 15.52
N ARG A 161 -8.85 4.29 16.30
CA ARG A 161 -8.75 5.17 17.49
C ARG A 161 -7.77 4.66 18.54
N GLU A 162 -7.59 3.34 18.60
CA GLU A 162 -6.60 2.72 19.49
C GLU A 162 -5.21 2.55 18.87
N ALA A 163 -5.04 2.85 17.57
CA ALA A 163 -3.79 2.63 16.87
C ALA A 163 -2.81 3.79 17.07
N ASP A 164 -1.53 3.45 17.17
CA ASP A 164 -0.43 4.42 17.12
C ASP A 164 -0.09 4.82 15.68
N THR A 165 -0.38 3.95 14.70
CA THR A 165 -0.13 4.21 13.28
C THR A 165 -1.13 3.48 12.41
N VAL A 166 -1.60 4.16 11.36
CA VAL A 166 -2.36 3.54 10.27
C VAL A 166 -1.48 3.50 9.02
N VAL A 167 -1.29 2.31 8.45
CA VAL A 167 -0.59 2.12 7.18
C VAL A 167 -1.63 1.91 6.09
N MET A 168 -1.60 2.74 5.04
CA MET A 168 -2.54 2.65 3.92
C MET A 168 -1.79 2.48 2.60
N GLY A 169 -2.29 1.60 1.75
CA GLY A 169 -1.74 1.33 0.41
C GLY A 169 -2.71 1.65 -0.73
N TYR A 170 -3.83 2.33 -0.44
CA TYR A 170 -4.83 2.68 -1.43
C TYR A 170 -4.44 3.92 -2.21
N ARG A 171 -4.99 4.06 -3.42
CA ARG A 171 -4.87 5.29 -4.20
C ARG A 171 -5.46 6.46 -3.39
N PRO A 172 -4.91 7.69 -3.55
CA PRO A 172 -5.49 8.87 -2.94
C PRO A 172 -7.00 8.94 -3.14
N GLU A 173 -7.71 9.44 -2.11
CA GLU A 173 -9.16 9.69 -2.10
C GLU A 173 -10.07 8.44 -2.13
N VAL A 174 -9.54 7.24 -2.39
CA VAL A 174 -10.38 6.02 -2.49
C VAL A 174 -11.09 5.68 -1.18
N LEU A 175 -10.46 5.97 -0.04
CA LEU A 175 -10.99 5.68 1.29
C LEU A 175 -11.81 6.84 1.88
N ASP A 176 -11.79 8.02 1.26
CA ASP A 176 -12.48 9.23 1.76
C ASP A 176 -14.00 9.01 1.83
N LYS A 177 -14.55 8.27 0.87
CA LYS A 177 -15.98 7.93 0.84
C LYS A 177 -16.45 7.06 2.02
N TYR A 178 -15.52 6.49 2.79
CA TYR A 178 -15.79 5.75 4.02
C TYR A 178 -15.35 6.52 5.27
N GLY A 179 -14.92 7.78 5.13
CA GLY A 179 -14.32 8.56 6.21
C GLY A 179 -12.95 8.04 6.66
N LEU A 180 -12.31 7.17 5.87
CA LEU A 180 -11.00 6.58 6.17
C LEU A 180 -9.88 7.18 5.31
N GLY A 181 -10.12 8.39 4.78
CA GLY A 181 -9.08 9.23 4.18
C GLY A 181 -8.11 9.78 5.23
N VAL A 182 -7.07 10.50 4.80
CA VAL A 182 -6.10 11.11 5.74
C VAL A 182 -6.80 12.02 6.74
N GLU A 183 -7.59 12.98 6.26
CA GLU A 183 -8.32 13.92 7.14
C GLU A 183 -9.35 13.18 8.01
N GLY A 184 -10.11 12.26 7.42
CA GLY A 184 -11.11 11.48 8.15
C GLY A 184 -10.52 10.68 9.31
N ILE A 185 -9.35 10.07 9.12
CA ILE A 185 -8.62 9.35 10.19
C ILE A 185 -8.11 10.32 11.27
N LEU A 186 -7.59 11.49 10.89
CA LEU A 186 -7.08 12.48 11.83
C LEU A 186 -8.19 13.12 12.69
N GLU A 187 -9.44 13.09 12.21
CA GLU A 187 -10.63 13.59 12.91
C GLU A 187 -11.32 12.55 13.82
N LEU A 188 -10.91 11.27 13.79
CA LEU A 188 -11.50 10.19 14.61
C LEU A 188 -11.24 10.32 16.11
#